data_AF-A0A836BQH3-F1
#
_entry.id   AF-A0A836BQH3-F1
#
_cell.length_a   1.000
_cell.length_b   1.000
_cell.length_c   1.000
_cell.angle_alpha   90.00
_cell.angle_beta   90.00
_cell.angle_gamma   90.00
#
_symmetry.space_group_name_H-M   'P 1'
#
loop_
_entity.id
_entity.type
_entity.pdbx_description
1 polymer ?
#
loop_
_entity_poly.entity_id
_entity_poly.type
_entity_poly.pdbx_seq_one_letter_code
_entity_poly.pdbx_strand_id
1 'polypeptide(L)'
;MNSLKETAALDDLIDQMLSAKSQQEMARMVAENIMAIDTKFWMRIATRNDTAASKEDKDRLQDLATSVMVLVDAVRKRTEQQLEDSGKILQDILVAAADEKGEWYLPLTTDQVTNVRAALDRHSARLDEALLSNAFAWIKKSSEDGFDGMVQLLQVVLQLYAARALRTADTDGVEGALNELLYAEERQWYPLLRSMAASGTITEASLTEALQRRMEGVVLGLQSGSYAQRVQAEYLKEMESRAKGVFKELAAANQQ
;
A
#
# COMPACT_ATOMS: atom_id res chain seq x y z
N MET A 1 -34.22 -17.84 0.11
CA MET A 1 -33.06 -18.76 0.23
C MET A 1 -31.80 -18.06 0.73
N ASN A 2 -31.47 -16.83 0.29
CA ASN A 2 -30.27 -16.11 0.77
C ASN A 2 -30.36 -15.64 2.24
N SER A 3 -31.51 -15.13 2.70
CA SER A 3 -31.67 -14.67 4.09
C SER A 3 -31.52 -15.78 5.13
N LEU A 4 -31.95 -17.02 4.82
CA LEU A 4 -31.76 -18.17 5.72
C LEU A 4 -30.29 -18.59 5.85
N LYS A 5 -29.54 -18.52 4.74
CA LYS A 5 -28.10 -18.82 4.75
C LYS A 5 -27.31 -17.77 5.53
N GLU A 6 -27.70 -16.50 5.40
CA GLU A 6 -27.10 -15.39 6.13
C GLU A 6 -27.34 -15.50 7.64
N THR A 7 -28.58 -15.81 8.06
CA THR A 7 -28.89 -16.08 9.47
C THR A 7 -28.08 -17.25 10.03
N ALA A 8 -27.97 -18.36 9.28
CA ALA A 8 -27.18 -19.51 9.70
C ALA A 8 -25.69 -19.17 9.87
N ALA A 9 -25.12 -18.39 8.96
CA ALA A 9 -23.73 -17.95 9.07
C ALA A 9 -23.50 -17.05 10.31
N LEU A 10 -24.46 -16.18 10.65
CA LEU A 10 -24.40 -15.37 11.87
C LEU A 10 -24.53 -16.25 13.13
N ASP A 11 -25.37 -17.29 13.09
CA ASP A 11 -25.48 -18.24 14.19
C ASP A 11 -24.17 -19.01 14.42
N ASP A 12 -23.58 -19.53 13.35
CA ASP A 12 -22.30 -20.24 13.40
C ASP A 12 -21.18 -19.34 13.96
N LEU A 13 -21.16 -18.05 13.57
CA LEU A 13 -20.20 -17.08 14.09
C LEU A 13 -20.40 -16.83 15.59
N ILE A 14 -21.64 -16.63 16.03
CA ILE A 14 -21.96 -16.44 17.46
C ILE A 14 -21.56 -17.68 18.26
N ASP A 15 -21.83 -18.88 17.75
CA ASP A 15 -21.49 -20.13 18.42
C ASP A 15 -19.97 -20.32 18.53
N GLN A 16 -19.22 -19.99 17.49
CA GLN A 16 -17.76 -19.99 17.53
C GLN A 16 -17.23 -19.02 18.59
N MET A 17 -17.77 -17.80 18.65
CA MET A 17 -17.34 -16.82 19.66
C MET A 17 -17.73 -17.23 21.10
N LEU A 18 -18.90 -17.86 21.29
CA LEU A 18 -19.28 -18.43 22.60
C LEU A 18 -18.35 -19.57 23.03
N SER A 19 -17.80 -20.31 22.06
CA SER A 19 -16.87 -21.41 22.31
C SER A 19 -15.41 -20.96 22.51
N ALA A 20 -15.11 -19.66 22.35
CA ALA A 20 -13.77 -19.12 22.49
C ALA A 20 -13.21 -19.42 23.88
N LYS A 21 -12.01 -20.00 23.93
CA LYS A 21 -11.38 -20.50 25.16
C LYS A 21 -10.62 -19.42 25.91
N SER A 22 -10.40 -18.26 25.28
CA SER A 22 -9.65 -17.16 25.85
C SER A 22 -10.06 -15.82 25.25
N GLN A 23 -9.74 -14.74 25.97
CA GLN A 23 -9.92 -13.37 25.47
C GLN A 23 -9.07 -13.08 24.21
N GLN A 24 -7.89 -13.70 24.09
CA GLN A 24 -7.05 -13.55 22.89
C GLN A 24 -7.69 -14.18 21.65
N GLU A 25 -8.26 -15.37 21.81
CA GLU A 25 -8.98 -16.05 20.73
C GLU A 25 -10.22 -15.25 20.31
N MET A 26 -10.98 -14.73 21.28
CA MET A 26 -12.12 -13.85 21.01
C MET A 26 -11.69 -12.55 20.29
N ALA A 27 -10.62 -11.90 20.74
CA ALA A 27 -10.09 -10.70 20.08
C ALA A 27 -9.69 -10.95 18.63
N ARG A 28 -9.07 -12.11 18.36
CA ARG A 28 -8.71 -12.52 17.00
C ARG A 28 -9.95 -12.76 16.14
N MET A 29 -10.93 -13.52 16.63
CA MET A 29 -12.18 -13.78 15.90
C MET A 29 -12.92 -12.48 15.58
N VAL A 30 -12.96 -11.52 16.52
CA VAL A 30 -13.56 -10.21 16.29
C VAL A 30 -12.82 -9.43 15.20
N ALA A 31 -11.49 -9.40 15.23
CA ALA A 31 -10.69 -8.70 14.23
C ALA A 31 -10.85 -9.31 12.82
N GLU A 32 -10.84 -10.64 12.71
CA GLU A 32 -10.99 -11.35 11.43
C GLU A 32 -12.41 -11.20 10.83
N ASN A 33 -13.43 -11.07 11.68
CA ASN A 33 -14.83 -10.97 11.26
C ASN A 33 -15.43 -9.57 11.41
N ILE A 34 -14.60 -8.53 11.57
CA ILE A 34 -15.04 -7.16 11.91
C ILE A 34 -16.11 -6.61 10.94
N MET A 35 -16.05 -6.98 9.66
CA MET A 35 -17.01 -6.56 8.63
C MET A 35 -18.37 -7.28 8.75
N ALA A 36 -18.39 -8.50 9.31
CA ALA A 36 -19.61 -9.27 9.54
C ALA A 36 -20.30 -8.88 10.86
N ILE A 37 -19.60 -8.18 11.76
CA ILE A 37 -20.14 -7.68 13.04
C ILE A 37 -20.85 -6.34 12.77
N ASP A 38 -21.98 -6.42 12.07
CA ASP A 38 -22.80 -5.28 11.67
C ASP A 38 -24.12 -5.21 12.48
N THR A 39 -25.07 -4.39 12.03
CA THR A 39 -26.38 -4.29 12.67
C THR A 39 -27.13 -5.64 12.73
N LYS A 40 -26.98 -6.50 11.72
CA LYS A 40 -27.66 -7.80 11.67
C LYS A 40 -27.08 -8.78 12.68
N PHE A 41 -25.77 -8.75 12.91
CA PHE A 41 -25.13 -9.54 13.97
C PHE A 41 -25.72 -9.20 15.35
N TRP A 42 -25.84 -7.92 15.68
CA TRP A 42 -26.43 -7.49 16.95
C TRP A 42 -27.90 -7.86 17.08
N MET A 43 -28.68 -7.68 16.01
CA MET A 43 -30.08 -8.12 15.97
C MET A 43 -30.21 -9.63 16.15
N ARG A 44 -29.24 -10.41 15.64
CA ARG A 44 -29.25 -11.86 15.80
C ARG A 44 -28.98 -12.27 17.25
N ILE A 45 -27.99 -11.65 17.91
CA ILE A 45 -27.75 -11.86 19.35
C ILE A 45 -29.00 -11.52 20.17
N ALA A 46 -29.64 -10.37 19.92
CA ALA A 46 -30.86 -9.96 20.61
C ALA A 46 -31.99 -11.00 20.45
N THR A 47 -32.22 -11.45 19.22
CA THR A 47 -33.23 -12.49 18.92
C THR A 47 -32.94 -13.79 19.68
N ARG A 48 -31.66 -14.24 19.69
CA ARG A 48 -31.27 -15.45 20.43
C ARG A 48 -31.48 -15.28 21.93
N ASN A 49 -31.15 -14.12 22.48
CA ASN A 49 -31.34 -13.80 23.90
C ASN A 49 -32.83 -13.79 24.29
N ASP A 50 -33.73 -13.29 23.43
CA ASP A 50 -35.17 -13.30 23.68
C ASP A 50 -35.74 -14.72 23.69
N THR A 51 -35.26 -15.57 22.77
CA THR A 51 -35.70 -16.96 22.62
C THR A 51 -34.96 -17.97 23.51
N ALA A 52 -33.94 -17.54 24.25
CA ALA A 52 -33.12 -18.42 25.09
C ALA A 52 -33.96 -19.05 26.23
N ALA A 53 -33.79 -20.37 26.41
CA ALA A 53 -34.61 -21.17 27.30
C ALA A 53 -34.26 -20.99 28.78
N SER A 54 -33.02 -20.63 29.10
CA SER A 54 -32.53 -20.47 30.46
C SER A 54 -31.98 -19.07 30.71
N LYS A 55 -31.96 -18.65 31.98
CA LYS A 55 -31.30 -17.41 32.38
C LYS A 55 -29.79 -17.47 32.15
N GLU A 56 -29.18 -18.63 32.36
CA GLU A 56 -27.75 -18.85 32.13
C GLU A 56 -27.37 -18.61 30.66
N ASP A 57 -28.20 -19.08 29.71
CA ASP A 57 -27.96 -18.84 28.27
C ASP A 57 -28.13 -17.37 27.90
N LYS A 58 -29.08 -16.67 28.53
CA LYS A 58 -29.26 -15.22 28.37
C LYS A 58 -28.05 -14.45 28.85
N ASP A 59 -27.58 -14.78 30.06
CA ASP A 59 -26.42 -14.13 30.68
C ASP A 59 -25.17 -14.35 29.80
N ARG A 60 -24.94 -15.57 29.27
CA ARG A 60 -23.84 -15.85 28.33
C ARG A 60 -23.90 -15.02 27.04
N LEU A 61 -25.09 -14.86 26.45
CA LEU A 61 -25.27 -14.06 25.24
C LEU A 61 -25.05 -12.56 25.52
N GLN A 62 -25.45 -12.07 26.68
CA GLN A 62 -25.20 -10.68 27.11
C GLN A 62 -23.71 -10.42 27.36
N ASP A 63 -23.03 -11.34 28.03
CA ASP A 63 -21.58 -11.26 28.28
C ASP A 63 -20.79 -11.30 26.97
N LEU A 64 -21.19 -12.16 26.04
CA LEU A 64 -20.64 -12.18 24.69
C LEU A 64 -20.83 -10.83 23.99
N ALA A 65 -22.06 -10.31 23.97
CA ALA A 65 -22.37 -9.05 23.29
C ALA A 65 -21.49 -7.90 23.83
N THR A 66 -21.37 -7.83 25.16
CA THR A 66 -20.53 -6.84 25.84
C THR A 66 -19.06 -7.00 25.48
N SER A 67 -18.55 -8.24 25.52
CA SER A 67 -17.15 -8.54 25.19
C SER A 67 -16.81 -8.22 23.74
N VAL A 68 -17.67 -8.63 22.80
CA VAL A 68 -17.51 -8.34 21.37
C VAL A 68 -17.57 -6.82 21.13
N MET A 69 -18.48 -6.09 21.78
CA MET A 69 -18.59 -4.64 21.63
C MET A 69 -17.30 -3.93 22.07
N VAL A 70 -16.75 -4.29 23.24
CA VAL A 70 -15.48 -3.73 23.74
C VAL A 70 -14.33 -4.03 22.78
N LEU A 71 -14.28 -5.24 22.21
CA LEU A 71 -13.24 -5.64 21.26
C LEU A 71 -13.38 -4.93 19.92
N VAL A 72 -14.60 -4.76 19.40
CA VAL A 72 -14.88 -3.97 18.19
C VAL A 72 -14.41 -2.53 18.37
N ASP A 73 -14.73 -1.92 19.52
CA ASP A 73 -14.27 -0.56 19.84
C ASP A 73 -12.73 -0.48 19.94
N ALA A 74 -12.09 -1.50 20.52
CA ALA A 74 -10.63 -1.58 20.60
C ALA A 74 -9.98 -1.71 19.21
N VAL A 75 -10.52 -2.56 18.34
CA VAL A 75 -10.06 -2.71 16.94
C VAL A 75 -10.23 -1.39 16.20
N ARG A 76 -11.38 -0.73 16.33
CA ARG A 76 -11.64 0.58 15.72
C ARG A 76 -10.61 1.62 16.17
N LYS A 77 -10.44 1.81 17.49
CA LYS A 77 -9.48 2.79 18.05
C LYS A 77 -8.06 2.51 17.58
N ARG A 78 -7.66 1.24 17.52
CA ARG A 78 -6.33 0.85 17.02
C ARG A 78 -6.15 1.22 15.55
N THR A 79 -7.16 0.99 14.72
CA THR A 79 -7.13 1.38 13.30
C THR A 79 -7.07 2.89 13.13
N GLU A 80 -7.89 3.65 13.88
CA GLU A 80 -7.86 5.12 13.88
C GLU A 80 -6.47 5.65 14.29
N GLN A 81 -5.88 5.11 15.36
CA GLN A 81 -4.53 5.47 15.79
C GLN A 81 -3.47 5.13 14.74
N GLN A 82 -3.55 3.94 14.12
CA GLN A 82 -2.60 3.55 13.08
C GLN A 82 -2.68 4.49 11.88
N LEU A 83 -3.89 4.90 11.47
CA LEU A 83 -4.08 5.86 10.39
C LEU A 83 -3.53 7.24 10.77
N GLU A 84 -3.75 7.71 11.99
CA GLU A 84 -3.20 8.98 12.48
C GLU A 84 -1.67 8.95 12.52
N ASP A 85 -1.09 7.87 13.06
CA ASP A 85 0.35 7.69 13.16
C ASP A 85 1.00 7.61 11.77
N SER A 86 0.41 6.86 10.84
CA SER A 86 0.88 6.80 9.46
C SER A 86 0.71 8.14 8.74
N GLY A 87 -0.30 8.95 9.11
CA GLY A 87 -0.48 10.31 8.62
C GLY A 87 0.64 11.25 9.06
N LYS A 88 1.08 11.14 10.33
CA LYS A 88 2.24 11.89 10.85
C LYS A 88 3.52 11.50 10.12
N ILE A 89 3.73 10.21 9.86
CA ILE A 89 4.90 9.75 9.10
C ILE A 89 4.88 10.28 7.67
N LEU A 90 3.72 10.26 7.00
CA LEU A 90 3.60 10.84 5.66
C LEU A 90 3.88 12.35 5.68
N GLN A 91 3.41 13.06 6.70
CA GLN A 91 3.72 14.47 6.90
C GLN A 91 5.22 14.69 7.08
N ASP A 92 5.91 13.90 7.90
CA ASP A 92 7.36 13.99 8.11
C ASP A 92 8.14 13.78 6.80
N ILE A 93 7.69 12.84 5.95
CA ILE A 93 8.29 12.60 4.62
C ILE A 93 8.09 13.81 3.71
N LEU A 94 6.91 14.43 3.71
CA LEU A 94 6.61 15.60 2.89
C LEU A 94 7.36 16.84 3.37
N VAL A 95 7.48 17.03 4.68
CA VAL A 95 8.30 18.10 5.28
C VAL A 95 9.76 17.95 4.89
N ALA A 96 10.27 16.71 4.75
CA ALA A 96 11.63 16.50 4.28
C ALA A 96 11.86 16.96 2.83
N ALA A 97 10.80 17.12 2.03
CA ALA A 97 10.91 17.70 0.68
C ALA A 97 11.08 19.23 0.71
N ALA A 98 10.80 19.89 1.84
CA ALA A 98 10.94 21.33 1.97
C ALA A 98 12.40 21.74 2.22
N ASP A 99 12.75 22.93 1.76
CA ASP A 99 14.02 23.59 2.07
C ASP A 99 14.00 24.25 3.47
N GLU A 100 15.06 24.98 3.82
CA GLU A 100 15.18 25.69 5.10
C GLU A 100 14.08 26.74 5.34
N LYS A 101 13.40 27.20 4.29
CA LYS A 101 12.30 28.18 4.36
C LYS A 101 10.93 27.51 4.41
N GLY A 102 10.87 26.18 4.32
CA GLY A 102 9.62 25.43 4.26
C GLY A 102 9.03 25.37 2.85
N GLU A 103 9.80 25.69 1.80
CA GLU A 103 9.34 25.63 0.41
C GLU A 103 9.81 24.37 -0.30
N TRP A 104 8.97 23.82 -1.17
CA TRP A 104 9.35 22.79 -2.13
C TRP A 104 9.09 23.25 -3.55
N TYR A 105 9.87 22.72 -4.50
CA TYR A 105 9.81 23.11 -5.91
C TYR A 105 9.38 21.92 -6.75
N LEU A 106 8.63 22.14 -7.84
CA LEU A 106 8.24 21.08 -8.76
C LEU A 106 8.78 21.39 -10.16
N PRO A 107 9.60 20.50 -10.75
CA PRO A 107 10.13 19.26 -10.17
C PRO A 107 11.06 19.52 -8.95
N LEU A 108 11.13 18.56 -8.02
CA LEU A 108 11.99 18.66 -6.83
C LEU A 108 13.46 18.87 -7.22
N THR A 109 14.22 19.58 -6.39
CA THR A 109 15.68 19.65 -6.54
C THR A 109 16.33 18.31 -6.14
N THR A 110 17.57 18.08 -6.56
CA THR A 110 18.31 16.86 -6.18
C THR A 110 18.47 16.73 -4.65
N ASP A 111 18.64 17.86 -3.95
CA ASP A 111 18.72 17.88 -2.49
C ASP A 111 17.38 17.51 -1.85
N GLN A 112 16.27 18.02 -2.38
CA GLN A 112 14.92 17.67 -1.91
C GLN A 112 14.61 16.18 -2.14
N VAL A 113 14.99 15.63 -3.31
CA VAL A 113 14.88 14.19 -3.58
C VAL A 113 15.69 13.37 -2.58
N THR A 114 16.93 13.80 -2.29
CA THR A 114 17.82 13.13 -1.33
C THR A 114 17.23 13.16 0.08
N ASN A 115 16.65 14.29 0.50
CA ASN A 115 16.00 14.42 1.80
C ASN A 115 14.78 13.51 1.93
N VAL A 116 13.93 13.44 0.89
CA VAL A 116 12.77 12.53 0.86
C VAL A 116 13.22 11.06 0.93
N ARG A 117 14.27 10.68 0.18
CA ARG A 117 14.86 9.33 0.26
C ARG A 117 15.34 9.01 1.68
N ALA A 118 16.06 9.94 2.31
CA ALA A 118 16.52 9.77 3.68
C ALA A 118 15.36 9.64 4.69
N ALA A 119 14.27 10.39 4.48
CA ALA A 119 13.07 10.26 5.29
C ALA A 119 12.38 8.90 5.10
N LEU A 120 12.25 8.43 3.86
CA LEU A 120 11.73 7.08 3.56
C LEU A 120 12.58 6.00 4.25
N ASP A 121 13.92 6.09 4.20
CA ASP A 121 14.80 5.13 4.85
C ASP A 121 14.68 5.16 6.39
N ARG A 122 14.58 6.36 6.98
CA ARG A 122 14.33 6.55 8.42
C ARG A 122 13.04 5.87 8.87
N HIS A 123 12.01 5.89 8.03
CA HIS A 123 10.70 5.32 8.31
C HIS A 123 10.48 3.94 7.67
N SER A 124 11.54 3.24 7.28
CA SER A 124 11.45 1.98 6.52
C SER A 124 10.54 0.91 7.14
N ALA A 125 10.49 0.81 8.47
CA ALA A 125 9.61 -0.12 9.19
C ALA A 125 8.11 0.26 9.17
N ARG A 126 7.77 1.44 8.66
CA ARG A 126 6.43 2.03 8.66
C ARG A 126 5.96 2.45 7.26
N LEU A 127 6.70 2.08 6.21
CA LEU A 127 6.26 2.24 4.83
C LEU A 127 5.29 1.11 4.44
N ASP A 128 4.20 1.00 5.19
CA ASP A 128 3.20 -0.07 5.08
C ASP A 128 1.94 0.37 4.31
N GLU A 129 0.96 -0.52 4.21
CA GLU A 129 -0.31 -0.24 3.52
C GLU A 129 -1.08 0.93 4.14
N ALA A 130 -0.94 1.20 5.44
CA ALA A 130 -1.62 2.33 6.07
C ALA A 130 -1.01 3.66 5.59
N LEU A 131 0.31 3.74 5.46
CA LEU A 131 0.99 4.90 4.89
C LEU A 131 0.59 5.13 3.42
N LEU A 132 0.62 4.08 2.61
CA LEU A 132 0.24 4.19 1.19
C LEU A 132 -1.24 4.57 1.04
N SER A 133 -2.14 3.96 1.81
CA SER A 133 -3.56 4.32 1.82
C SER A 133 -3.77 5.80 2.17
N ASN A 134 -3.02 6.34 3.14
CA ASN A 134 -3.06 7.77 3.47
C ASN A 134 -2.57 8.63 2.29
N ALA A 135 -1.48 8.25 1.62
CA ALA A 135 -0.97 8.98 0.46
C ALA A 135 -2.02 9.04 -0.67
N PHE A 136 -2.68 7.92 -1.00
CA PHE A 136 -3.76 7.90 -1.99
C PHE A 136 -4.97 8.74 -1.56
N ALA A 137 -5.35 8.68 -0.29
CA ALA A 137 -6.45 9.51 0.24
C ALA A 137 -6.12 11.01 0.13
N TRP A 138 -4.88 11.40 0.42
CA TRP A 138 -4.42 12.78 0.33
C TRP A 138 -4.28 13.25 -1.12
N ILE A 139 -3.85 12.38 -2.05
CA ILE A 139 -3.86 12.67 -3.49
C ILE A 139 -5.28 12.97 -3.96
N LYS A 140 -6.23 12.09 -3.63
CA LYS A 140 -7.64 12.26 -4.02
C LYS A 140 -8.20 13.58 -3.48
N LYS A 141 -8.02 13.83 -2.18
CA LYS A 141 -8.49 15.07 -1.55
C LYS A 141 -7.84 16.31 -2.15
N SER A 142 -6.52 16.29 -2.35
CA SER A 142 -5.78 17.42 -2.94
C SER A 142 -6.25 17.70 -4.37
N SER A 143 -6.56 16.67 -5.14
CA SER A 143 -7.12 16.81 -6.48
C SER A 143 -8.54 17.40 -6.45
N GLU A 144 -9.38 16.99 -5.51
CA GLU A 144 -10.73 17.55 -5.32
C GLU A 144 -10.70 19.02 -4.88
N ASP A 145 -9.71 19.38 -4.06
CA ASP A 145 -9.50 20.74 -3.54
C ASP A 145 -8.71 21.66 -4.50
N GLY A 146 -8.24 21.15 -5.65
CA GLY A 146 -7.47 21.92 -6.64
C GLY A 146 -6.02 22.22 -6.25
N PHE A 147 -5.43 21.44 -5.35
CA PHE A 147 -4.04 21.54 -4.92
C PHE A 147 -3.11 20.67 -5.78
N ASP A 148 -2.97 21.03 -7.06
CA ASP A 148 -2.18 20.27 -8.05
C ASP A 148 -0.72 20.06 -7.62
N GLY A 149 -0.09 21.05 -6.99
CA GLY A 149 1.27 20.93 -6.47
C GLY A 149 1.40 19.86 -5.37
N MET A 150 0.38 19.71 -4.53
CA MET A 150 0.38 18.66 -3.50
C MET A 150 0.20 17.27 -4.10
N VAL A 151 -0.67 17.15 -5.13
CA VAL A 151 -0.85 15.91 -5.88
C VAL A 151 0.48 15.45 -6.49
N GLN A 152 1.19 16.36 -7.16
CA GLN A 152 2.49 16.06 -7.78
C GLN A 152 3.54 15.69 -6.73
N LEU A 153 3.61 16.40 -5.60
CA LEU A 153 4.54 16.06 -4.52
C LEU A 153 4.30 14.65 -3.98
N LEU A 154 3.03 14.29 -3.72
CA LEU A 154 2.67 12.96 -3.25
C LEU A 154 2.98 11.87 -4.29
N GLN A 155 2.79 12.15 -5.59
CA GLN A 155 3.20 11.24 -6.66
C GLN A 155 4.71 11.01 -6.68
N VAL A 156 5.52 12.06 -6.50
CA VAL A 156 6.98 11.93 -6.37
C VAL A 156 7.36 11.09 -5.16
N VAL A 157 6.70 11.26 -4.01
CA VAL A 157 6.92 10.41 -2.82
C VAL A 157 6.62 8.94 -3.13
N LEU A 158 5.51 8.64 -3.83
CA LEU A 158 5.16 7.28 -4.23
C LEU A 158 6.17 6.67 -5.23
N GLN A 159 6.68 7.46 -6.17
CA GLN A 159 7.74 7.04 -7.09
C GLN A 159 9.04 6.72 -6.33
N LEU A 160 9.44 7.56 -5.38
CA LEU A 160 10.65 7.34 -4.56
C LEU A 160 10.48 6.12 -3.63
N TYR A 161 9.27 5.89 -3.11
CA TYR A 161 8.93 4.65 -2.42
C TYR A 161 9.09 3.42 -3.34
N ALA A 162 8.55 3.47 -4.56
CA ALA A 162 8.65 2.37 -5.53
C ALA A 162 10.12 2.06 -5.88
N ALA A 163 10.90 3.10 -6.21
CA ALA A 163 12.33 3.00 -6.50
C ALA A 163 13.10 2.31 -5.36
N ARG A 164 12.77 2.63 -4.11
CA ARG A 164 13.35 1.99 -2.93
C ARG A 164 12.93 0.53 -2.80
N ALA A 165 11.63 0.25 -2.95
CA ALA A 165 11.07 -1.09 -2.74
C ALA A 165 11.52 -2.10 -3.80
N LEU A 166 11.77 -1.63 -5.03
CA LEU A 166 12.18 -2.44 -6.17
C LEU A 166 13.69 -2.68 -6.26
N ARG A 167 14.49 -2.05 -5.39
CA ARG A 167 15.95 -2.15 -5.40
C ARG A 167 16.40 -3.56 -4.99
N THR A 168 17.24 -4.20 -5.80
CA THR A 168 17.91 -5.45 -5.42
C THR A 168 19.38 -5.22 -5.05
N ALA A 169 20.08 -6.28 -4.64
CA ALA A 169 21.50 -6.23 -4.31
C ALA A 169 22.41 -6.34 -5.55
N ASP A 170 21.85 -6.61 -6.73
CA ASP A 170 22.61 -6.80 -7.96
C ASP A 170 23.21 -5.46 -8.42
N THR A 171 24.53 -5.45 -8.64
CA THR A 171 25.26 -4.26 -9.11
C THR A 171 25.78 -4.39 -10.54
N ASP A 172 25.77 -5.61 -11.08
CA ASP A 172 26.42 -5.93 -12.35
C ASP A 172 25.42 -6.30 -13.45
N GLY A 173 25.84 -6.14 -14.70
CA GLY A 173 25.08 -6.53 -15.87
C GLY A 173 23.74 -5.80 -15.99
N VAL A 174 22.75 -6.49 -16.58
CA VAL A 174 21.43 -5.91 -16.87
C VAL A 174 20.64 -5.62 -15.60
N GLU A 175 20.79 -6.43 -14.54
CA GLU A 175 20.13 -6.20 -13.26
C GLU A 175 20.71 -4.97 -12.54
N GLY A 176 22.04 -4.81 -12.55
CA GLY A 176 22.70 -3.60 -12.04
C GLY A 176 22.25 -2.34 -12.78
N ALA A 177 22.22 -2.40 -14.12
CA ALA A 177 21.73 -1.31 -14.95
C ALA A 177 20.25 -0.99 -14.68
N LEU A 178 19.39 -2.01 -14.50
CA LEU A 178 17.99 -1.81 -14.14
C LEU A 178 17.86 -1.17 -12.75
N ASN A 179 18.67 -1.57 -11.77
CA ASN A 179 18.67 -0.96 -10.45
C ASN A 179 19.08 0.51 -10.49
N GLU A 180 20.09 0.85 -11.29
CA GLU A 180 20.50 2.24 -11.52
C GLU A 180 19.36 3.05 -12.16
N LEU A 181 18.71 2.52 -13.21
CA LEU A 181 17.58 3.16 -13.87
C LEU A 181 16.39 3.37 -12.94
N LEU A 182 15.99 2.34 -12.19
CA LEU A 182 14.86 2.42 -11.26
C LEU A 182 15.14 3.37 -10.09
N TYR A 183 16.39 3.56 -9.69
CA TYR A 183 16.78 4.50 -8.65
C TYR A 183 17.12 5.90 -9.18
N ALA A 184 17.23 6.08 -10.50
CA ALA A 184 17.43 7.38 -11.11
C ALA A 184 16.12 8.19 -11.13
N GLU A 185 16.25 9.51 -11.16
CA GLU A 185 15.08 10.39 -11.34
C GLU A 185 14.53 10.25 -12.77
N GLU A 186 13.23 10.45 -12.95
CA GLU A 186 12.55 10.32 -14.25
C GLU A 186 13.26 11.09 -15.38
N ARG A 187 13.69 12.31 -15.09
CA ARG A 187 14.44 13.19 -15.99
C ARG A 187 15.80 12.62 -16.45
N GLN A 188 16.35 11.66 -15.72
CA GLN A 188 17.62 11.00 -16.03
C GLN A 188 17.43 9.71 -16.84
N TRP A 189 16.22 9.16 -16.93
CA TRP A 189 16.01 7.87 -17.61
C TRP A 189 16.40 7.92 -19.08
N TYR A 190 16.00 8.97 -19.81
CA TYR A 190 16.33 9.11 -21.23
C TYR A 190 17.85 9.09 -21.51
N PRO A 191 18.67 9.97 -20.91
CA PRO A 191 20.11 9.94 -21.14
C PRO A 191 20.78 8.65 -20.64
N LEU A 192 20.35 8.08 -19.51
CA LEU A 192 20.90 6.81 -19.00
C LEU A 192 20.61 5.65 -19.95
N LEU A 193 19.37 5.49 -20.40
CA LEU A 193 18.97 4.45 -21.35
C LEU A 193 19.79 4.52 -22.64
N ARG A 194 19.98 5.73 -23.20
CA ARG A 194 20.80 5.91 -24.41
C ARG A 194 22.26 5.55 -24.16
N SER A 195 22.82 5.98 -23.04
CA SER A 195 24.21 5.69 -22.66
C SER A 195 24.44 4.18 -22.52
N MET A 196 23.57 3.51 -21.76
CA MET A 196 23.66 2.06 -21.51
C MET A 196 23.39 1.22 -22.76
N ALA A 197 22.54 1.70 -23.67
CA ALA A 197 22.33 1.06 -24.97
C ALA A 197 23.55 1.22 -25.89
N ALA A 198 24.16 2.41 -25.92
CA ALA A 198 25.34 2.69 -26.73
C ALA A 198 26.58 1.92 -26.26
N SER A 199 26.73 1.70 -24.96
CA SER A 199 27.79 0.85 -24.39
C SER A 199 27.54 -0.65 -24.56
N GLY A 200 26.34 -1.05 -24.98
CA GLY A 200 25.93 -2.46 -25.06
C GLY A 200 25.66 -3.10 -23.70
N THR A 201 25.59 -2.32 -22.62
CA THR A 201 25.24 -2.82 -21.27
C THR A 201 23.83 -3.39 -21.24
N ILE A 202 22.91 -2.78 -21.99
CA ILE A 202 21.54 -3.24 -22.16
C ILE A 202 21.16 -3.29 -23.64
N THR A 203 20.29 -4.24 -23.96
CA THR A 203 19.51 -4.29 -25.21
C THR A 203 18.02 -4.19 -24.88
N GLU A 204 17.18 -3.84 -25.86
CA GLU A 204 15.72 -3.80 -25.69
C GLU A 204 15.18 -5.12 -25.13
N ALA A 205 15.62 -6.25 -25.69
CA ALA A 205 15.21 -7.58 -25.25
C ALA A 205 15.62 -7.85 -23.80
N SER A 206 16.90 -7.62 -23.46
CA SER A 206 17.41 -7.90 -22.11
C SER A 206 16.78 -7.02 -21.03
N LEU A 207 16.55 -5.73 -21.32
CA LEU A 207 15.91 -4.82 -20.37
C LEU A 207 14.43 -5.17 -20.19
N THR A 208 13.74 -5.50 -21.28
CA THR A 208 12.33 -5.94 -21.24
C THR A 208 12.18 -7.19 -20.37
N GLU A 209 13.06 -8.18 -20.55
CA GLU A 209 13.06 -9.40 -19.74
C GLU A 209 13.33 -9.10 -18.26
N ALA A 210 14.29 -8.23 -17.94
CA ALA A 210 14.59 -7.84 -16.56
C ALA A 210 13.40 -7.11 -15.90
N LEU A 211 12.75 -6.19 -16.62
CA LEU A 211 11.54 -5.49 -16.16
C LEU A 211 10.36 -6.47 -15.94
N GLN A 212 10.18 -7.44 -16.84
CA GLN A 212 9.15 -8.48 -16.69
C GLN A 212 9.39 -9.33 -15.44
N ARG A 213 10.63 -9.79 -15.21
CA ARG A 213 10.98 -10.54 -14.00
C ARG A 213 10.74 -9.72 -12.73
N ARG A 214 11.05 -8.41 -12.74
CA ARG A 214 10.76 -7.52 -11.60
C ARG A 214 9.24 -7.37 -11.40
N MET A 215 8.46 -7.22 -12.47
CA MET A 215 7.00 -7.16 -12.43
C MET A 215 6.38 -8.45 -11.87
N GLU A 216 6.85 -9.62 -12.28
CA GLU A 216 6.42 -10.91 -11.74
C GLU A 216 6.68 -10.99 -10.23
N GLY A 217 7.84 -10.52 -9.77
CA GLY A 217 8.15 -10.42 -8.34
C GLY A 217 7.14 -9.56 -7.57
N VAL A 218 6.74 -8.43 -8.14
CA VAL A 218 5.71 -7.54 -7.56
C VAL A 218 4.34 -8.24 -7.51
N VAL A 219 3.93 -8.87 -8.61
CA VAL A 219 2.60 -9.49 -8.72
C VAL A 219 2.47 -10.73 -7.83
N LEU A 220 3.50 -11.57 -7.77
CA LEU A 220 3.50 -12.82 -7.01
C LEU A 220 3.90 -12.62 -5.54
N GLY A 221 4.69 -11.59 -5.24
CA GLY A 221 5.23 -11.33 -3.89
C GLY A 221 4.34 -10.45 -3.00
N LEU A 222 3.39 -9.71 -3.57
CA LEU A 222 2.53 -8.80 -2.82
C LEU A 222 1.07 -9.23 -2.87
N GLN A 223 0.30 -8.81 -1.85
CA GLN A 223 -1.14 -9.05 -1.82
C GLN A 223 -1.81 -8.41 -3.04
N SER A 224 -2.60 -9.20 -3.77
CA SER A 224 -3.33 -8.74 -4.94
C SER A 224 -4.23 -7.56 -4.59
N GLY A 225 -4.10 -6.46 -5.35
CA GLY A 225 -4.87 -5.23 -5.13
C GLY A 225 -4.38 -4.34 -3.99
N SER A 226 -3.28 -4.69 -3.32
CA SER A 226 -2.63 -3.81 -2.33
C SER A 226 -2.10 -2.53 -2.97
N TYR A 227 -1.98 -1.47 -2.16
CA TYR A 227 -1.41 -0.21 -2.63
C TYR A 227 0.06 -0.37 -3.01
N ALA A 228 0.83 -1.18 -2.25
CA ALA A 228 2.22 -1.45 -2.58
C ALA A 228 2.37 -2.10 -3.96
N GLN A 229 1.54 -3.11 -4.26
CA GLN A 229 1.54 -3.76 -5.57
C GLN A 229 1.20 -2.77 -6.68
N ARG A 230 0.17 -1.94 -6.48
CA ARG A 230 -0.26 -0.94 -7.46
C ARG A 230 0.86 0.05 -7.77
N VAL A 231 1.44 0.67 -6.74
CA VAL A 231 2.47 1.71 -6.90
C VAL A 231 3.72 1.16 -7.60
N GLN A 232 4.19 -0.02 -7.19
CA GLN A 232 5.37 -0.64 -7.80
C GLN A 232 5.11 -1.09 -9.24
N ALA A 233 3.92 -1.64 -9.54
CA ALA A 233 3.56 -2.06 -10.88
C ALA A 233 3.37 -0.87 -11.84
N GLU A 234 2.74 0.21 -11.39
CA GLU A 234 2.61 1.44 -12.19
C GLU A 234 3.99 2.03 -12.52
N TYR A 235 4.90 2.09 -11.54
CA TYR A 235 6.27 2.57 -11.73
C TYR A 235 7.06 1.74 -12.76
N LEU A 236 7.00 0.40 -12.66
CA LEU A 236 7.67 -0.49 -13.62
C LEU A 236 7.09 -0.36 -15.03
N LYS A 237 5.77 -0.22 -15.17
CA LYS A 237 5.10 -0.02 -16.47
C LYS A 237 5.52 1.30 -17.11
N GLU A 238 5.66 2.35 -16.32
CA GLU A 238 6.12 3.64 -16.82
C GLU A 238 7.55 3.56 -17.34
N MET A 239 8.47 2.96 -16.58
CA MET A 239 9.84 2.69 -17.01
C MET A 239 9.88 1.88 -18.31
N GLU A 240 9.10 0.79 -18.39
CA GLU A 240 9.01 -0.05 -19.58
C GLU A 240 8.52 0.75 -20.80
N SER A 241 7.47 1.56 -20.63
CA SER A 241 6.91 2.38 -21.70
C SER A 241 7.92 3.39 -22.23
N ARG A 242 8.66 4.07 -21.34
CA ARG A 242 9.68 5.04 -21.73
C ARG A 242 10.90 4.38 -22.36
N ALA A 243 11.35 3.24 -21.83
CA ALA A 243 12.43 2.46 -22.40
C ALA A 243 12.13 2.02 -23.84
N LYS A 244 10.93 1.49 -24.09
CA LYS A 244 10.46 1.15 -25.45
C LYS A 244 10.50 2.35 -26.40
N GLY A 245 10.10 3.54 -25.92
CA GLY A 245 10.22 4.78 -26.68
C GLY A 245 11.66 5.08 -27.13
N VAL A 246 12.61 5.00 -26.19
CA VAL A 246 14.03 5.24 -26.47
C VAL A 246 14.60 4.23 -27.46
N PHE A 247 14.34 2.93 -27.29
CA PHE A 247 14.84 1.90 -28.21
C PHE A 247 14.26 2.04 -29.62
N LYS A 248 12.98 2.44 -29.75
CA LYS A 248 12.37 2.74 -31.04
C LYS A 248 13.07 3.89 -31.76
N GLU A 249 13.43 4.96 -31.05
CA GLU A 249 14.20 6.08 -31.61
C GLU A 249 15.60 5.65 -32.07
N LEU A 250 16.30 4.85 -31.26
CA LEU A 250 17.63 4.34 -31.59
C LEU A 250 17.60 3.42 -32.83
N ALA A 251 16.59 2.55 -32.94
CA ALA A 251 16.42 1.69 -34.10
C ALA A 251 16.15 2.49 -35.39
N ALA A 252 15.36 3.55 -35.31
CA ALA A 252 15.09 4.43 -36.44
C ALA A 252 16.33 5.22 -36.88
N ALA A 253 17.15 5.67 -35.94
CA ALA A 253 18.39 6.39 -36.23
C ALA A 253 19.46 5.51 -36.91
N ASN A 254 19.49 4.21 -36.63
CA ASN A 254 20.42 3.25 -37.26
C ASN A 254 19.99 2.81 -38.68
N GLN A 255 18.81 3.20 -39.14
CA GLN A 255 18.28 2.88 -40.48
C GLN A 255 18.42 4.06 -41.47
N GLN A 256 18.95 5.20 -41.00
CA GLN A 256 19.26 6.40 -41.80
C GLN A 256 20.76 6.48 -42.07
#